data_AF-X1F619-F1
#
_entry.id   AF-X1F619-F1
#
_cell.length_a   1.000
_cell.length_b   1.000
_cell.length_c   1.000
_cell.angle_alpha   90.00
_cell.angle_beta   90.00
_cell.angle_gamma   90.00
#
_symmetry.space_group_name_H-M   'P 1'
#
loop_
_entity.id
_entity.type
_entity.pdbx_description
1 polymer ?
#
loop_
_entity_poly.entity_id
_entity_poly.type
_entity_poly.pdbx_seq_one_letter_code
_entity_poly.pdbx_strand_id
1 'polypeptide(L)' 'TKFLKFKGNFVIKVFQGADYDDFYKKMKQNFTIVKSLKPKSSNKKSNEIYLIGLKKK' A
#
# COMPACT_ATOMS: atom_id res chain seq x y z
N THR A 1 -10.21 5.22 6.21
CA THR A 1 -10.76 5.00 4.85
C THR A 1 -12.18 5.57 4.68
N LYS A 2 -12.52 6.69 5.34
CA LYS A 2 -13.89 7.25 5.43
C LYS A 2 -14.49 7.65 4.07
N PHE A 3 -13.65 8.12 3.15
CA PHE A 3 -14.07 8.67 1.86
C PHE A 3 -13.94 7.69 0.68
N LEU A 4 -13.45 6.47 0.93
CA LEU A 4 -13.27 5.48 -0.14
C LEU A 4 -14.59 4.72 -0.36
N LYS A 5 -15.06 4.71 -1.62
CA LYS A 5 -16.27 3.98 -2.03
C LYS A 5 -16.20 2.49 -1.66
N PHE A 6 -17.35 1.85 -1.54
CA PHE A 6 -17.45 0.40 -1.32
C PHE A 6 -16.64 -0.38 -2.36
N LYS A 7 -15.89 -1.39 -1.92
CA LYS A 7 -14.94 -2.17 -2.74
C LYS A 7 -13.91 -1.32 -3.51
N GLY A 8 -13.70 -0.06 -3.10
CA GLY A 8 -12.72 0.83 -3.69
C GLY A 8 -11.29 0.35 -3.50
N ASN A 9 -10.40 0.86 -4.35
CA ASN A 9 -8.98 0.57 -4.33
C ASN A 9 -8.21 1.78 -3.79
N PHE A 10 -7.07 1.52 -3.16
CA PHE A 10 -6.21 2.53 -2.58
C PHE A 10 -4.76 2.26 -2.99
N VAL A 11 -4.06 3.28 -3.46
CA VAL A 11 -2.66 3.21 -3.85
C VAL A 11 -1.92 4.34 -3.13
N ILE A 12 -0.83 4.00 -2.46
CA ILE A 12 -0.02 4.96 -1.72
C ILE A 12 1.48 4.68 -1.91
N LYS A 13 2.26 5.74 -2.05
CA LYS A 13 3.72 5.69 -2.05
C LYS A 13 4.20 5.74 -0.60
N VAL A 14 5.05 4.82 -0.20
CA VAL A 14 5.64 4.74 1.14
C VAL A 14 7.14 4.49 1.03
N PHE A 15 7.88 4.77 2.09
CA PHE A 15 9.26 4.32 2.23
C PHE A 15 9.29 3.03 3.02
N GLN A 16 10.08 2.06 2.55
CA GLN A 16 10.32 0.82 3.28
C GLN A 16 11.30 1.10 4.42
N GLY A 17 10.78 1.13 5.64
CA GLY A 17 11.51 1.44 6.88
C GLY A 17 10.77 0.87 8.10
N ALA A 18 11.08 1.35 9.30
CA ALA A 18 10.60 0.78 10.56
C ALA A 18 9.06 0.62 10.64
N ASP A 19 8.31 1.61 10.16
CA ASP A 19 6.84 1.63 10.27
C ASP A 19 6.12 0.86 9.14
N TYR A 20 6.86 0.35 8.17
CA TYR A 20 6.29 -0.25 6.97
C TYR A 20 5.46 -1.50 7.29
N ASP A 21 5.99 -2.41 8.11
CA ASP A 21 5.32 -3.68 8.38
C ASP A 21 4.01 -3.49 9.15
N ASP A 22 3.97 -2.55 10.08
CA ASP A 22 2.77 -2.25 10.84
C ASP A 22 1.71 -1.55 9.97
N PHE A 23 2.14 -0.67 9.07
CA PHE A 23 1.23 -0.08 8.08
C PHE A 23 0.70 -1.14 7.09
N TYR A 24 1.54 -2.08 6.66
CA TYR A 24 1.15 -3.19 5.79
C TYR A 24 0.13 -4.13 6.47
N LYS A 25 0.30 -4.44 7.76
CA LYS A 25 -0.68 -5.20 8.56
C LYS A 25 -2.02 -4.45 8.65
N LYS A 26 -2.00 -3.16 8.96
CA LYS A 26 -3.21 -2.31 8.99
C LYS A 26 -3.93 -2.31 7.63
N MET A 27 -3.18 -2.25 6.53
CA MET A 27 -3.74 -2.39 5.19
C MET A 27 -4.42 -3.75 4.98
N LYS A 28 -3.79 -4.87 5.38
CA LYS A 28 -4.37 -6.22 5.23
C LYS A 28 -5.67 -6.42 6.02
N GLN A 29 -5.83 -5.71 7.14
CA GLN A 29 -7.08 -5.71 7.90
C GLN A 29 -8.23 -5.02 7.14
N ASN A 30 -7.92 -3.98 6.35
CA ASN A 30 -8.92 -3.12 5.69
C ASN A 30 -9.22 -3.48 4.22
N PHE A 31 -8.36 -4.25 3.54
CA PHE A 31 -8.50 -4.60 2.13
C PHE A 31 -8.49 -6.12 1.94
N THR A 32 -9.17 -6.62 0.91
CA THR A 32 -9.12 -8.05 0.56
C THR A 32 -7.74 -8.45 0.06
N ILE A 33 -7.08 -7.59 -0.72
CA ILE A 33 -5.77 -7.86 -1.32
C ILE A 33 -4.85 -6.68 -1.04
N VAL A 34 -3.63 -6.95 -0.58
CA VAL A 34 -2.60 -5.94 -0.41
C VAL A 34 -1.33 -6.37 -1.13
N LYS A 35 -0.81 -5.53 -2.01
CA LYS A 35 0.42 -5.75 -2.78
C LYS A 35 1.41 -4.64 -2.51
N SER A 36 2.68 -4.99 -2.53
CA SER A 36 3.81 -4.05 -2.45
C SER A 36 4.58 -4.14 -3.75
N LEU A 37 4.84 -3.01 -4.39
CA LEU A 37 5.60 -2.98 -5.64
C LEU A 37 6.64 -1.87 -5.66
N LYS A 38 7.75 -2.16 -6.34
CA LYS A 38 8.78 -1.21 -6.73
C LYS A 38 8.63 -0.97 -8.23
N PRO A 39 8.09 0.18 -8.69
CA PRO A 39 7.91 0.43 -10.12
C PRO A 39 9.25 0.44 -10.86
N LYS A 40 9.26 0.03 -12.14
CA LYS A 40 10.47 0.08 -12.97
C LYS A 40 11.04 1.49 -13.12
N SER A 41 10.17 2.51 -13.07
CA SER A 41 10.53 3.92 -13.13
C SER A 41 11.09 4.47 -11.81
N SER A 42 10.98 3.74 -10.70
CA SER A 42 11.52 4.19 -9.41
C SER A 42 13.03 3.96 -9.35
N ASN A 43 13.76 4.89 -8.72
CA ASN A 43 15.21 4.76 -8.57
C ASN A 43 15.53 3.54 -7.69
N LYS A 44 16.45 2.67 -8.16
CA LYS A 44 16.90 1.47 -7.43
C LYS A 44 17.52 1.80 -6.07
N LYS A 45 18.13 2.99 -5.92
CA LYS A 45 18.73 3.45 -4.65
C LYS A 45 17.71 3.98 -3.63
N SER A 46 16.49 4.32 -4.08
CA SER A 46 15.45 4.79 -3.18
C SER A 46 14.78 3.62 -2.48
N ASN A 47 14.37 3.78 -1.22
CA ASN A 47 13.54 2.80 -0.51
C ASN A 47 12.05 3.01 -0.74
N GLU A 48 11.69 3.87 -1.70
CA GLU A 48 10.29 4.10 -2.05
C GLU A 48 9.66 2.89 -2.74
N ILE A 49 8.45 2.55 -2.32
CA ILE A 49 7.60 1.50 -2.89
C ILE A 49 6.15 1.98 -2.90
N TYR A 50 5.31 1.32 -3.68
CA TYR A 50 3.87 1.53 -3.66
C TYR A 50 3.17 0.38 -2.97
N LEU A 51 2.29 0.71 -2.03
CA LEU A 51 1.32 -0.20 -1.46
C LEU A 51 -0.01 -0.04 -2.18
N ILE A 52 -0.55 -1.16 -2.64
CA ILE A 52 -1.83 -1.26 -3.34
C ILE A 52 -2.78 -2.09 -2.49
N GLY A 53 -3.82 -1.47 -1.95
CA GLY A 53 -4.96 -2.13 -1.32
C GLY A 53 -6.11 -2.23 -2.31
N LEU A 54 -6.53 -3.45 -2.64
CA LEU A 54 -7.65 -3.69 -3.54
C LEU A 54 -8.86 -4.20 -2.78
N LYS A 55 -10.04 -3.76 -3.21
CA LYS A 55 -11.33 -4.15 -2.65
C LYS A 55 -11.37 -3.90 -1.14
N LYS A 56 -11.63 -2.65 -0.75
CA LYS A 56 -11.90 -2.31 0.65
C LYS A 56 -13.01 -3.22 1.21
N LYS A 57 -12.73 -3.81 2.38
CA LYS A 57 -13.69 -4.56 3.20
C LYS A 57 -14.68 -3.58 3.83
#